data_AF-A0AAP2XUW3-F1
#
_entry.id   AF-A0AAP2XUW3-F1
#
_cell.length_a   1.000
_cell.length_b   1.000
_cell.length_c   1.000
_cell.angle_alpha   90.00
_cell.angle_beta   90.00
_cell.angle_gamma   90.00
#
_symmetry.space_group_name_H-M   'P 1'
#
loop_
_entity.id
_entity.type
_entity.pdbx_description
1 polymer ?
#
loop_
_entity_poly.entity_id
_entity_poly.type
_entity_poly.pdbx_seq_one_letter_code
_entity_poly.pdbx_strand_id
1 'polypeptide(L)'
;MSKKPSHSLESRVMSYLRRKYHLNRLSERQIERLDAIGFNWEIKSRRTPEEKVALYVSIQEDKKNNKRWVCPETGECFVSKKEIFKRFADEGDSPHALERCIRRNTPWKGMHFVRRSDSPNNRTQLRANLISSIRKDIDLGRISESDLYLLSQYEFPFTVKEKEQVALDERLLSLWDYDANSEIDMSDLKLRKPYKWKCPVCGYQWSRSINDEIKSKGCPACLGRVCIAGRTDLATTNPELASEWNYERNEGLLPTDVVAGSAKRVWWRCATCGGEWQAQVVKRKMGKGMCPYCSGKKLMKGVNDLSSQYPQVALDYLPELNDGVPADEVIVKFGRKIRWKCHVCGHEWVNDVYDRTRAPKPSGCVRCQKEKITKHLRSEKMKETGSFRQADPELARTWDYERNGDLTPDDLLPGTNGKYWFICPDCGRSYLSCLVRKSALCPECARRKFPKGGRKVRCIETAKVYSTVKSAGEDIQRSPTNISRALRTGDTAGGYHWEYVAEDEEMQE
;
A
#
# COMPACT_ATOMS: atom_id res chain seq x y z
N MET A 1 10.91 -17.01 20.81
CA MET A 1 10.50 -18.28 20.17
C MET A 1 11.73 -19.18 20.07
N SER A 2 11.93 -20.05 21.05
CA SER A 2 13.07 -20.97 21.08
C SER A 2 12.85 -22.07 20.05
N LYS A 3 13.69 -22.12 19.00
CA LYS A 3 13.70 -23.20 18.02
C LYS A 3 14.23 -24.46 18.71
N LYS A 4 13.43 -25.52 18.79
CA LYS A 4 13.89 -26.86 19.20
C LYS A 4 15.10 -27.26 18.33
N PRO A 5 16.20 -27.79 18.90
CA PRO A 5 17.37 -28.16 18.14
C PRO A 5 17.08 -29.38 17.24
N SER A 6 17.68 -29.37 16.04
CA SER A 6 17.51 -30.37 14.99
C SER A 6 18.07 -31.74 15.41
N HIS A 7 17.18 -32.68 15.66
CA HIS A 7 17.47 -34.00 16.24
C HIS A 7 18.11 -35.04 15.28
N SER A 8 18.84 -34.67 14.21
CA SER A 8 19.12 -35.62 13.11
C SER A 8 20.58 -36.01 12.84
N LEU A 9 21.60 -35.20 13.12
CA LEU A 9 23.00 -35.57 12.81
C LEU A 9 23.73 -36.19 14.01
N GLU A 10 23.67 -35.52 15.16
CA GLU A 10 24.34 -35.93 16.40
C GLU A 10 23.88 -37.31 16.89
N SER A 11 22.56 -37.57 16.90
CA SER A 11 22.00 -38.88 17.26
C SER A 11 22.45 -40.02 16.33
N ARG A 12 22.65 -39.73 15.03
CA ARG A 12 23.15 -40.71 14.06
C ARG A 12 24.63 -40.99 14.25
N VAL A 13 25.42 -39.95 14.53
CA VAL A 13 26.86 -40.07 14.84
C VAL A 13 27.05 -40.87 16.12
N MET A 14 26.32 -40.54 17.20
CA MET A 14 26.40 -41.28 18.46
C MET A 14 26.02 -42.76 18.29
N SER A 15 24.96 -43.06 17.52
CA SER A 15 24.54 -44.43 17.23
C SER A 15 25.55 -45.21 16.38
N TYR A 16 26.24 -44.53 15.46
CA TYR A 16 27.28 -45.11 14.62
C TYR A 16 28.54 -45.45 15.43
N LEU A 17 28.96 -44.55 16.31
CA LEU A 17 30.13 -44.74 17.18
C LEU A 17 29.92 -45.91 18.16
N ARG A 18 28.75 -45.98 18.83
CA ARG A 18 28.39 -47.13 19.67
C ARG A 18 28.44 -48.44 18.88
N ARG A 19 27.89 -48.47 17.67
CA ARG A 19 27.90 -49.69 16.85
C ARG A 19 29.31 -50.10 16.44
N LYS A 20 30.20 -49.16 16.15
CA LYS A 20 31.60 -49.48 15.84
C LYS A 20 32.37 -50.02 17.05
N TYR A 21 32.13 -49.45 18.24
CA TYR A 21 32.70 -49.94 19.49
C TYR A 21 32.35 -51.42 19.73
N HIS A 22 31.05 -51.76 19.72
CA HIS A 22 30.57 -53.13 19.94
C HIS A 22 30.91 -54.13 18.81
N LEU A 23 31.37 -53.64 17.66
CA LEU A 23 31.90 -54.47 16.57
C LEU A 23 33.43 -54.55 16.59
N ASN A 24 34.10 -54.02 17.62
CA ASN A 24 35.56 -53.91 17.74
C ASN A 24 36.22 -53.20 16.54
N ARG A 25 35.55 -52.17 16.01
CA ARG A 25 35.98 -51.39 14.82
C ARG A 25 36.48 -49.98 15.17
N LEU A 26 36.76 -49.71 16.45
CA LEU A 26 37.42 -48.49 16.92
C LEU A 26 38.80 -48.84 17.47
N SER A 27 39.79 -47.99 17.23
CA SER A 27 41.13 -48.14 17.84
C SER A 27 41.12 -47.71 19.31
N GLU A 28 42.02 -48.22 20.13
CA GLU A 28 42.17 -47.85 21.56
C GLU A 28 42.22 -46.33 21.77
N ARG A 29 43.03 -45.61 20.98
CA ARG A 29 43.13 -44.14 21.02
C ARG A 29 41.81 -43.41 20.73
N GLN A 30 40.89 -44.02 19.98
CA GLN A 30 39.56 -43.46 19.71
C GLN A 30 38.61 -43.69 20.89
N ILE A 31 38.75 -44.84 21.56
CA ILE A 31 37.96 -45.20 22.75
C ILE A 31 38.36 -44.27 23.90
N GLU A 32 39.65 -44.11 24.17
CA GLU A 32 40.16 -43.20 25.23
C GLU A 32 39.68 -41.75 25.06
N ARG A 33 39.69 -41.24 23.82
CA ARG A 33 39.21 -39.88 23.54
C ARG A 33 37.70 -39.71 23.78
N LEU A 34 36.94 -40.78 23.58
CA LEU A 34 35.50 -40.79 23.81
C LEU A 34 35.18 -41.00 25.30
N ASP A 35 35.97 -41.81 26.01
CA ASP A 35 35.88 -41.96 27.47
C ASP A 35 36.21 -40.66 28.21
N ALA A 36 37.24 -39.92 27.76
CA ALA A 36 37.64 -38.65 28.36
C ALA A 36 36.54 -37.57 28.31
N ILE A 37 35.57 -37.70 27.40
CA ILE A 37 34.40 -36.81 27.31
C ILE A 37 33.14 -37.43 27.94
N GLY A 38 33.26 -38.54 28.66
CA GLY A 38 32.16 -39.23 29.32
C GLY A 38 31.17 -39.87 28.34
N PHE A 39 31.63 -40.37 27.19
CA PHE A 39 30.75 -40.92 26.16
C PHE A 39 30.08 -42.21 26.64
N ASN A 40 28.73 -42.24 26.68
CA ASN A 40 27.98 -43.45 27.04
C ASN A 40 27.96 -44.47 25.88
N TRP A 41 28.63 -45.60 26.10
CA TRP A 41 28.74 -46.75 25.20
C TRP A 41 27.51 -47.67 25.18
N GLU A 42 26.55 -47.49 26.09
CA GLU A 42 25.31 -48.25 26.10
C GLU A 42 24.54 -48.03 24.79
N ILE A 43 24.37 -49.11 24.04
CA ILE A 43 23.36 -49.16 23.00
C ILE A 43 22.03 -49.27 23.75
N LYS A 44 21.17 -48.23 23.69
CA LYS A 44 19.75 -48.36 24.07
C LYS A 44 19.24 -49.65 23.44
N SER A 45 18.90 -50.65 24.25
CA SER A 45 18.67 -52.01 23.76
C SER A 45 17.72 -51.95 22.57
N ARG A 46 18.09 -52.65 21.49
CA ARG A 46 17.07 -52.94 20.47
C ARG A 46 16.09 -53.84 21.18
N ARG A 47 14.83 -53.40 21.25
CA ARG A 47 13.77 -54.24 21.79
C ARG A 47 13.91 -55.63 21.20
N THR A 48 13.86 -56.66 22.03
CA THR A 48 13.79 -58.04 21.54
C THR A 48 12.51 -58.22 20.73
N PRO A 49 12.40 -59.27 19.89
CA PRO A 49 11.15 -59.58 19.20
C PRO A 49 9.95 -59.62 20.17
N GLU A 50 10.12 -60.23 21.34
CA GLU A 50 9.12 -60.34 22.41
C GLU A 50 8.76 -58.95 22.97
N GLU A 51 9.76 -58.10 23.28
CA GLU A 51 9.54 -56.74 23.77
C GLU A 51 8.82 -55.84 22.75
N LYS A 52 9.04 -56.08 21.44
CA LYS A 52 8.31 -55.37 20.38
C LYS A 52 6.85 -55.81 20.34
N VAL A 53 6.60 -57.11 20.45
CA VAL A 53 5.24 -57.68 20.47
C VAL A 53 4.47 -57.19 21.70
N ALA A 54 5.07 -57.28 22.89
CA ALA A 54 4.47 -56.76 24.12
C ALA A 54 4.16 -55.25 24.03
N LEU A 55 5.06 -54.46 23.41
CA LEU A 55 4.80 -53.05 23.19
C LEU A 55 3.67 -52.81 22.17
N TYR A 56 3.58 -53.61 21.11
CA TYR A 56 2.48 -53.51 20.15
C TYR A 56 1.14 -53.83 20.82
N VAL A 57 1.08 -54.90 21.61
CA VAL A 57 -0.10 -55.36 22.35
C VAL A 57 -0.56 -54.31 23.35
N SER A 58 0.34 -53.81 24.20
CA SER A 58 0.01 -52.73 25.15
C SER A 58 -0.54 -51.47 24.44
N ILE A 59 -0.02 -51.13 23.26
CA ILE A 59 -0.58 -50.05 22.43
C ILE A 59 -2.01 -50.36 21.94
N GLN A 60 -2.34 -51.61 21.64
CA GLN A 60 -3.72 -51.99 21.27
C GLN A 60 -4.65 -52.00 22.48
N GLU A 61 -4.22 -52.52 23.62
CA GLU A 61 -5.00 -52.56 24.86
C GLU A 61 -5.31 -51.16 25.39
N ASP A 62 -4.32 -50.30 25.36
CA ASP A 62 -4.48 -48.87 25.62
C ASP A 62 -5.53 -48.19 24.74
N LYS A 63 -5.60 -48.58 23.45
CA LYS A 63 -6.59 -48.08 22.48
C LYS A 63 -7.98 -48.61 22.86
N LYS A 64 -8.08 -49.89 23.20
CA LYS A 64 -9.31 -50.55 23.66
C LYS A 64 -9.84 -49.94 24.96
N ASN A 65 -8.95 -49.63 25.91
CA ASN A 65 -9.26 -49.07 27.23
C ASN A 65 -9.33 -47.53 27.25
N ASN A 66 -9.23 -46.86 26.09
CA ASN A 66 -9.32 -45.40 25.94
C ASN A 66 -8.41 -44.62 26.91
N LYS A 67 -7.20 -45.12 27.19
CA LYS A 67 -6.19 -44.41 28.00
C LYS A 67 -5.74 -43.17 27.23
N ARG A 68 -6.03 -41.96 27.71
CA ARG A 68 -5.81 -40.67 27.00
C ARG A 68 -4.64 -39.85 27.55
N TRP A 69 -4.15 -40.19 28.74
CA TRP A 69 -3.08 -39.49 29.44
C TRP A 69 -1.88 -40.42 29.61
N VAL A 70 -0.68 -39.86 29.60
CA VAL A 70 0.58 -40.60 29.81
C VAL A 70 1.51 -39.80 30.71
N CYS A 71 2.23 -40.51 31.57
CA CYS A 71 3.38 -40.00 32.30
C CYS A 71 4.66 -40.32 31.50
N PRO A 72 5.35 -39.34 30.89
CA PRO A 72 6.54 -39.59 30.09
C PRO A 72 7.70 -40.23 30.87
N GLU A 73 7.80 -39.93 32.16
CA GLU A 73 8.86 -40.42 33.05
C GLU A 73 8.68 -41.90 33.39
N THR A 74 7.46 -42.32 33.73
CA THR A 74 7.18 -43.70 34.14
C THR A 74 6.66 -44.58 33.00
N GLY A 75 6.21 -43.98 31.90
CA GLY A 75 5.53 -44.66 30.80
C GLY A 75 4.07 -45.06 31.10
N GLU A 76 3.58 -44.82 32.32
CA GLU A 76 2.24 -45.22 32.73
C GLU A 76 1.14 -44.42 32.04
N CYS A 77 0.00 -45.07 31.82
CA CYS A 77 -1.08 -44.55 30.99
C CYS A 77 -2.44 -44.63 31.69
N PHE A 78 -3.23 -43.57 31.54
CA PHE A 78 -4.46 -43.34 32.31
C PHE A 78 -5.61 -42.91 31.40
N VAL A 79 -6.83 -43.32 31.74
CA VAL A 79 -8.08 -42.98 31.05
C VAL A 79 -8.44 -41.52 31.27
N SER A 80 -8.25 -41.01 32.48
CA SER A 80 -8.66 -39.64 32.85
C SER A 80 -7.73 -38.99 33.88
N LYS A 81 -7.82 -37.65 34.01
CA LYS A 81 -7.16 -36.91 35.09
C LYS A 81 -7.66 -37.34 36.48
N LYS A 82 -8.91 -37.78 36.58
CA LYS A 82 -9.51 -38.26 37.84
C LYS A 82 -8.84 -39.55 38.32
N GLU A 83 -8.47 -40.41 37.39
CA GLU A 83 -7.72 -41.64 37.69
C GLU A 83 -6.30 -41.33 38.17
N ILE A 84 -5.62 -40.39 37.51
CA ILE A 84 -4.31 -39.88 37.95
C ILE A 84 -4.42 -39.31 39.36
N PHE A 85 -5.42 -38.45 39.59
CA PHE A 85 -5.64 -37.84 40.89
C PHE A 85 -5.91 -38.89 41.97
N LYS A 86 -6.80 -39.84 41.72
CA LYS A 86 -7.11 -40.91 42.68
C LYS A 86 -5.89 -41.74 43.06
N ARG A 87 -4.93 -41.91 42.13
CA ARG A 87 -3.74 -42.73 42.34
C ARG A 87 -2.61 -42.01 43.07
N PHE A 88 -2.47 -40.69 42.88
CA PHE A 88 -1.29 -39.93 43.33
C PHE A 88 -1.60 -38.73 44.23
N ALA A 89 -2.86 -38.51 44.63
CA ALA A 89 -3.23 -37.45 45.56
C ALA A 89 -3.05 -37.90 47.02
N ASP A 90 -2.53 -37.01 47.85
CA ASP A 90 -2.44 -37.20 49.31
C ASP A 90 -3.67 -36.57 50.01
N GLU A 91 -3.84 -36.83 51.30
CA GLU A 91 -4.90 -36.18 52.10
C GLU A 91 -4.75 -34.65 52.08
N GLY A 92 -5.79 -33.96 51.62
CA GLY A 92 -5.82 -32.49 51.48
C GLY A 92 -5.50 -31.96 50.08
N ASP A 93 -5.07 -32.82 49.13
CA ASP A 93 -4.88 -32.40 47.74
C ASP A 93 -6.23 -32.10 47.04
N SER A 94 -6.20 -31.14 46.10
CA SER A 94 -7.37 -30.76 45.29
C SER A 94 -7.19 -31.19 43.83
N PRO A 95 -8.23 -31.70 43.16
CA PRO A 95 -8.20 -31.98 41.72
C PRO A 95 -7.76 -30.77 40.88
N HIS A 96 -8.09 -29.55 41.32
CA HIS A 96 -7.67 -28.31 40.64
C HIS A 96 -6.16 -28.09 40.65
N ALA A 97 -5.45 -28.64 41.64
CA ALA A 97 -4.00 -28.50 41.76
C ALA A 97 -3.28 -29.34 40.68
N LEU A 98 -3.72 -30.59 40.46
CA LEU A 98 -3.27 -31.42 39.34
C LEU A 98 -3.59 -30.74 37.99
N GLU A 99 -4.79 -30.21 37.81
CA GLU A 99 -5.16 -29.53 36.57
C GLU A 99 -4.31 -28.29 36.29
N ARG A 100 -3.96 -27.54 37.34
CA ARG A 100 -3.08 -26.38 37.25
C ARG A 100 -1.68 -26.78 36.80
N CYS A 101 -1.13 -27.87 37.34
CA CYS A 101 0.17 -28.39 36.94
C CYS A 101 0.18 -28.87 35.48
N ILE A 102 -0.84 -29.63 35.07
CA ILE A 102 -1.01 -30.05 33.67
C ILE A 102 -1.08 -28.83 32.73
N ARG A 103 -1.88 -27.80 33.08
CA ARG A 103 -2.04 -26.60 32.24
C ARG A 103 -0.76 -25.77 32.13
N ARG A 104 0.02 -25.69 33.21
CA ARG A 104 1.29 -24.94 33.25
C ARG A 104 2.48 -25.77 32.76
N ASN A 105 2.25 -27.05 32.44
CA ASN A 105 3.30 -28.02 32.12
C ASN A 105 4.40 -28.05 33.19
N THR A 106 3.98 -28.03 34.46
CA THR A 106 4.86 -28.18 35.63
C THR A 106 4.62 -29.55 36.27
N PRO A 107 5.62 -30.16 36.91
CA PRO A 107 5.48 -31.49 37.49
C PRO A 107 4.44 -31.50 38.62
N TRP A 108 3.61 -32.54 38.66
CA TRP A 108 2.75 -32.88 39.78
C TRP A 108 3.36 -34.09 40.50
N LYS A 109 3.75 -33.94 41.76
CA LYS A 109 4.47 -34.97 42.54
C LYS A 109 5.68 -35.53 41.79
N GLY A 110 6.46 -34.63 41.15
CA GLY A 110 7.66 -34.99 40.38
C GLY A 110 7.40 -35.58 38.98
N MET A 111 6.14 -35.74 38.56
CA MET A 111 5.78 -36.36 37.28
C MET A 111 5.02 -35.41 36.35
N HIS A 112 5.20 -35.54 35.04
CA HIS A 112 4.40 -34.81 34.06
C HIS A 112 3.25 -35.68 33.55
N PHE A 113 2.07 -35.08 33.38
CA PHE A 113 0.93 -35.78 32.79
C PHE A 113 0.47 -35.05 31.54
N VAL A 114 0.71 -35.65 30.38
CA VAL A 114 0.41 -35.05 29.08
C VAL A 114 -0.68 -35.83 28.36
N ARG A 115 -1.47 -35.11 27.56
CA ARG A 115 -2.46 -35.72 26.69
C ARG A 115 -1.74 -36.40 25.53
N ARG A 116 -2.16 -37.61 25.17
CA ARG A 116 -1.46 -38.46 24.18
C ARG A 116 -1.34 -37.86 22.77
N SER A 117 -2.19 -36.90 22.38
CA SER A 117 -2.05 -36.14 21.12
C SER A 117 -0.82 -35.25 21.10
N ASP A 118 -0.34 -34.85 22.27
CA ASP A 118 0.67 -33.81 22.44
C ASP A 118 2.06 -34.42 22.76
N SER A 119 2.17 -35.76 22.70
CA SER A 119 3.41 -36.51 22.92
C SER A 119 4.37 -36.41 21.72
N PRO A 120 5.69 -36.28 21.93
CA PRO A 120 6.69 -36.13 20.85
C PRO A 120 6.72 -37.27 19.81
N ASN A 121 6.23 -38.47 20.17
CA ASN A 121 6.11 -39.60 19.26
C ASN A 121 4.62 -39.88 18.97
N ASN A 122 4.18 -39.54 17.76
CA ASN A 122 2.84 -39.86 17.28
C ASN A 122 2.61 -41.39 17.36
N ARG A 123 1.62 -41.85 18.14
CA ARG A 123 1.30 -43.29 18.32
C ARG A 123 1.06 -44.00 16.99
N THR A 124 0.52 -43.29 16.00
CA THR A 124 0.33 -43.83 14.65
C THR A 124 1.67 -44.16 13.97
N GLN A 125 2.66 -43.27 14.12
CA GLN A 125 4.01 -43.49 13.59
C GLN A 125 4.75 -44.59 14.37
N LEU A 126 4.61 -44.61 15.70
CA LEU A 126 5.21 -45.66 16.54
C LEU A 126 4.62 -47.04 16.22
N ARG A 127 3.28 -47.13 16.06
CA ARG A 127 2.58 -48.35 15.63
C ARG A 127 3.05 -48.79 14.25
N ALA A 128 3.15 -47.89 13.28
CA ALA A 128 3.63 -48.22 11.94
C ALA A 128 5.08 -48.75 11.95
N ASN A 129 5.95 -48.12 12.73
CA ASN A 129 7.34 -48.56 12.90
C ASN A 129 7.44 -49.92 13.60
N LEU A 130 6.60 -50.17 14.62
CA LEU A 130 6.52 -51.47 15.31
C LEU A 130 6.02 -52.56 14.37
N ILE A 131 4.95 -52.31 13.61
CA ILE A 131 4.43 -53.26 12.62
C ILE A 131 5.54 -53.62 11.62
N SER A 132 6.23 -52.60 11.07
CA SER A 132 7.33 -52.85 10.12
C SER A 132 8.48 -53.64 10.73
N SER A 133 8.82 -53.39 11.99
CA SER A 133 9.90 -54.13 12.66
C SER A 133 9.51 -55.54 13.04
N ILE A 134 8.31 -55.75 13.58
CA ILE A 134 7.80 -57.08 13.98
C ILE A 134 7.68 -57.96 12.73
N ARG A 135 7.14 -57.44 11.62
CA ARG A 135 7.09 -58.16 10.35
C ARG A 135 8.45 -58.68 9.91
N LYS A 136 9.48 -57.83 9.98
CA LYS A 136 10.84 -58.24 9.66
C LYS A 136 11.33 -59.38 10.57
N ASP A 137 10.95 -59.39 11.84
CA ASP A 137 11.30 -60.47 12.76
C ASP A 137 10.48 -61.75 12.48
N ILE A 138 9.22 -61.64 12.04
CA ILE A 138 8.40 -62.75 11.54
C ILE A 138 9.06 -63.37 10.29
N ASP A 139 9.41 -62.55 9.30
CA ASP A 139 10.04 -62.99 8.04
C ASP A 139 11.39 -63.70 8.29
N LEU A 140 12.09 -63.32 9.37
CA LEU A 140 13.36 -63.90 9.78
C LEU A 140 13.20 -65.09 10.74
N GLY A 141 11.97 -65.51 11.04
CA GLY A 141 11.68 -66.64 11.93
C GLY A 141 12.05 -66.40 13.40
N ARG A 142 12.05 -65.14 13.86
CA ARG A 142 12.52 -64.72 15.19
C ARG A 142 11.41 -64.47 16.20
N ILE A 143 10.15 -64.68 15.83
CA ILE A 143 8.98 -64.48 16.70
C ILE A 143 8.48 -65.85 17.12
N SER A 144 8.26 -66.03 18.44
CA SER A 144 7.75 -67.29 18.98
C SER A 144 6.31 -67.59 18.52
N GLU A 145 5.90 -68.86 18.53
CA GLU A 145 4.50 -69.23 18.24
C GLU A 145 3.51 -68.57 19.20
N SER A 146 3.88 -68.44 20.48
CA SER A 146 3.11 -67.72 21.48
C SER A 146 2.91 -66.24 21.14
N ASP A 147 3.95 -65.57 20.63
CA ASP A 147 3.88 -64.17 20.23
C ASP A 147 3.10 -63.99 18.92
N LEU A 148 3.20 -64.94 17.98
CA LEU A 148 2.37 -64.94 16.77
C LEU A 148 0.89 -65.08 17.12
N TYR A 149 0.56 -66.02 18.02
CA TYR A 149 -0.79 -66.20 18.53
C TYR A 149 -1.27 -64.91 19.21
N LEU A 150 -0.45 -64.30 20.06
CA LEU A 150 -0.78 -63.05 20.73
C LEU A 150 -1.04 -61.91 19.74
N LEU A 151 -0.21 -61.76 18.70
CA LEU A 151 -0.42 -60.77 17.64
C LEU A 151 -1.74 -61.00 16.87
N SER A 152 -2.15 -62.26 16.66
CA SER A 152 -3.41 -62.59 15.97
C SER A 152 -4.67 -62.24 16.77
N GLN A 153 -4.55 -62.11 18.10
CA GLN A 153 -5.66 -61.63 18.94
C GLN A 153 -5.95 -60.13 18.77
N TYR A 154 -5.09 -59.41 18.03
CA TYR A 154 -5.26 -57.99 17.75
C TYR A 154 -5.18 -57.72 16.23
N GLU A 155 -5.54 -56.51 15.80
CA GLU A 155 -5.50 -56.08 14.38
C GLU A 155 -4.05 -55.91 13.85
N PHE A 156 -3.19 -56.91 14.02
CA PHE A 156 -1.86 -56.94 13.41
C PHE A 156 -1.98 -57.34 11.93
N PRO A 157 -1.49 -56.52 11.00
CA PRO A 157 -1.60 -56.83 9.59
C PRO A 157 -0.49 -57.81 9.19
N PHE A 158 -0.82 -59.10 9.11
CA PHE A 158 0.11 -60.16 8.69
C PHE A 158 0.42 -60.12 7.19
N THR A 159 -0.46 -59.55 6.36
CA THR A 159 -0.26 -59.46 4.90
C THR A 159 0.68 -58.33 4.51
N VAL A 160 1.59 -58.64 3.57
CA VAL A 160 2.45 -57.65 2.90
C VAL A 160 1.57 -56.86 1.93
N LYS A 161 1.67 -55.52 1.93
CA LYS A 161 1.09 -54.75 0.82
C LYS A 161 1.84 -55.16 -0.44
N GLU A 162 1.16 -55.77 -1.40
CA GLU A 162 1.71 -56.00 -2.73
C GLU A 162 2.34 -54.69 -3.21
N LYS A 163 3.58 -54.76 -3.71
CA LYS A 163 4.20 -53.60 -4.34
C LYS A 163 3.40 -53.34 -5.60
N GLU A 164 2.53 -52.33 -5.58
CA GLU A 164 1.88 -51.82 -6.78
C GLU A 164 2.97 -51.58 -7.83
N GLN A 165 2.92 -52.34 -8.93
CA GLN A 165 3.79 -52.15 -10.06
C GLN A 165 3.46 -50.80 -10.70
N VAL A 166 4.51 -50.04 -11.02
CA VAL A 166 4.36 -48.73 -11.66
C VAL A 166 4.27 -48.96 -13.16
N ALA A 167 3.06 -48.87 -13.71
CA ALA A 167 2.84 -48.88 -15.16
C ALA A 167 2.87 -47.44 -15.71
N LEU A 168 3.43 -47.29 -16.91
CA LEU A 168 3.37 -46.03 -17.67
C LEU A 168 2.07 -46.00 -18.48
N ASP A 169 1.37 -44.86 -18.46
CA ASP A 169 0.23 -44.63 -19.34
C ASP A 169 0.66 -44.42 -20.80
N GLU A 170 -0.30 -44.46 -21.74
CA GLU A 170 -0.06 -44.28 -23.18
C GLU A 170 0.72 -42.99 -23.49
N ARG A 171 0.41 -41.91 -22.76
CA ARG A 171 1.10 -40.62 -22.93
C ARG A 171 2.56 -40.73 -22.53
N LEU A 172 2.87 -41.32 -21.38
CA LEU A 172 4.25 -41.48 -20.90
C LEU A 172 5.04 -42.43 -21.80
N LEU A 173 4.41 -43.51 -22.29
CA LEU A 173 5.01 -44.40 -23.28
C LEU A 173 5.39 -43.66 -24.56
N SER A 174 4.52 -42.77 -25.06
CA SER A 174 4.82 -41.95 -26.25
C SER A 174 5.99 -40.96 -26.07
N LEU A 175 6.37 -40.67 -24.82
CA LEU A 175 7.48 -39.78 -24.47
C LEU A 175 8.71 -40.55 -23.99
N TRP A 176 8.65 -41.88 -23.85
CA TRP A 176 9.74 -42.69 -23.34
C TRP A 176 10.87 -42.78 -24.38
N ASP A 177 12.10 -42.51 -23.96
CA ASP A 177 13.26 -42.68 -24.83
C ASP A 177 13.74 -44.15 -24.74
N TYR A 178 13.30 -44.99 -25.68
CA TYR A 178 13.63 -46.42 -25.69
C TYR A 178 15.13 -46.67 -25.90
N ASP A 179 15.78 -45.85 -26.72
CA ASP A 179 17.22 -45.98 -26.98
C ASP A 179 18.03 -45.63 -25.72
N ALA A 180 17.69 -44.51 -25.07
CA ALA A 180 18.41 -44.00 -23.92
C ALA A 180 18.07 -44.72 -22.60
N ASN A 181 17.02 -45.53 -22.57
CA ASN A 181 16.64 -46.37 -21.43
C ASN A 181 16.71 -47.88 -21.75
N SER A 182 17.47 -48.29 -22.76
CA SER A 182 17.53 -49.68 -23.24
C SER A 182 17.95 -50.71 -22.17
N GLU A 183 18.73 -50.29 -21.16
CA GLU A 183 19.15 -51.12 -20.03
C GLU A 183 18.12 -51.15 -18.86
N ILE A 184 16.98 -50.48 -18.99
CA ILE A 184 16.01 -50.33 -17.89
C ILE A 184 14.89 -51.36 -18.03
N ASP A 185 14.74 -52.18 -16.98
CA ASP A 185 13.60 -53.09 -16.85
C ASP A 185 12.31 -52.31 -16.54
N MET A 186 11.37 -52.35 -17.48
CA MET A 186 10.06 -51.68 -17.37
C MET A 186 9.15 -52.31 -16.30
N SER A 187 9.45 -53.52 -15.81
CA SER A 187 8.68 -54.16 -14.75
C SER A 187 9.08 -53.70 -13.34
N ASP A 188 10.27 -53.07 -13.19
CA ASP A 188 10.79 -52.59 -11.89
C ASP A 188 10.93 -51.06 -11.80
N LEU A 189 10.02 -50.34 -12.46
CA LEU A 189 10.03 -48.88 -12.46
C LEU A 189 9.79 -48.29 -11.06
N LYS A 190 10.63 -47.31 -10.69
CA LYS A 190 10.50 -46.51 -9.45
C LYS A 190 10.01 -45.10 -9.75
N LEU A 191 8.94 -44.67 -9.07
CA LEU A 191 8.31 -43.36 -9.25
C LEU A 191 9.25 -42.15 -9.13
N ARG A 192 10.27 -42.22 -8.25
CA ARG A 192 11.18 -41.11 -7.94
C ARG A 192 12.55 -41.21 -8.63
N LYS A 193 12.83 -42.31 -9.35
CA LYS A 193 14.07 -42.44 -10.13
C LYS A 193 13.92 -41.62 -11.42
N PRO A 194 14.94 -40.86 -11.86
CA PRO A 194 14.92 -40.17 -13.14
C PRO A 194 15.10 -41.15 -14.30
N TYR A 195 14.33 -40.96 -15.36
CA TYR A 195 14.42 -41.67 -16.63
C TYR A 195 14.60 -40.69 -17.77
N LYS A 196 14.99 -41.19 -18.94
CA LYS A 196 15.15 -40.42 -20.17
C LYS A 196 13.84 -40.36 -20.94
N TRP A 197 13.52 -39.19 -21.46
CA TRP A 197 12.30 -38.92 -22.21
C TRP A 197 12.68 -38.19 -23.50
N LYS A 198 11.95 -38.43 -24.57
CA LYS A 198 12.16 -37.83 -25.89
C LYS A 198 10.84 -37.34 -26.45
N CYS A 199 10.81 -36.11 -26.94
CA CYS A 199 9.59 -35.55 -27.48
C CYS A 199 9.39 -36.05 -28.91
N PRO A 200 8.27 -36.71 -29.24
CA PRO A 200 8.03 -37.18 -30.60
C PRO A 200 7.84 -36.03 -31.60
N VAL A 201 7.39 -34.87 -31.13
CA VAL A 201 7.13 -33.69 -32.00
C VAL A 201 8.41 -32.94 -32.35
N CYS A 202 9.33 -32.81 -31.39
CA CYS A 202 10.49 -31.92 -31.58
C CYS A 202 11.85 -32.54 -31.29
N GLY A 203 11.89 -33.83 -30.98
CA GLY A 203 13.12 -34.58 -30.71
C GLY A 203 13.83 -34.23 -29.40
N TYR A 204 13.40 -33.19 -28.68
CA TYR A 204 14.08 -32.76 -27.46
C TYR A 204 14.09 -33.85 -26.39
N GLN A 205 15.27 -34.13 -25.84
CA GLN A 205 15.47 -35.13 -24.80
C GLN A 205 15.60 -34.49 -23.42
N TRP A 206 14.99 -35.10 -22.39
CA TRP A 206 15.13 -34.65 -21.00
C TRP A 206 15.19 -35.80 -20.01
N SER A 207 15.63 -35.49 -18.79
CA SER A 207 15.70 -36.44 -17.67
C SER A 207 14.75 -35.99 -16.56
N ARG A 208 13.80 -36.85 -16.16
CA ARG A 208 12.83 -36.55 -15.09
C ARG A 208 12.30 -37.83 -14.45
N SER A 209 11.83 -37.76 -13.20
CA SER A 209 11.15 -38.89 -12.56
C SER A 209 9.74 -39.12 -13.12
N ILE A 210 9.23 -40.36 -13.02
CA ILE A 210 7.85 -40.69 -13.44
C ILE A 210 6.84 -39.81 -12.68
N ASN A 211 7.01 -39.65 -11.36
CA ASN A 211 6.09 -38.86 -10.54
C ASN A 211 6.01 -37.39 -10.97
N ASP A 212 7.14 -36.81 -11.39
CA ASP A 212 7.17 -35.45 -11.89
C ASP A 212 6.68 -35.35 -13.34
N GLU A 213 6.91 -36.37 -14.17
CA GLU A 213 6.43 -36.42 -15.55
C GLU A 213 4.91 -36.60 -15.63
N ILE A 214 4.32 -37.39 -14.73
CA ILE A 214 2.85 -37.50 -14.52
C ILE A 214 2.25 -36.11 -14.26
N LYS A 215 2.87 -35.31 -13.40
CA LYS A 215 2.40 -33.97 -13.03
C LYS A 215 2.73 -32.89 -14.07
N SER A 216 3.60 -33.23 -15.02
CA SER A 216 4.03 -32.28 -16.03
C SER A 216 2.98 -32.12 -17.13
N LYS A 217 3.10 -31.04 -17.90
CA LYS A 217 2.28 -30.81 -19.10
C LYS A 217 2.94 -31.35 -20.37
N GLY A 218 3.92 -32.24 -20.25
CA GLY A 218 4.70 -32.81 -21.35
C GLY A 218 6.06 -32.13 -21.59
N CYS A 219 6.50 -32.14 -22.85
CA CYS A 219 7.85 -31.75 -23.25
C CYS A 219 8.20 -30.32 -22.80
N PRO A 220 9.30 -30.13 -22.04
CA PRO A 220 9.66 -28.81 -21.52
C PRO A 220 10.17 -27.85 -22.61
N ALA A 221 10.69 -28.35 -23.74
CA ALA A 221 11.07 -27.53 -24.88
C ALA A 221 9.84 -26.96 -25.62
N CYS A 222 8.87 -27.80 -25.97
CA CYS A 222 7.62 -27.34 -26.62
C CYS A 222 6.84 -26.35 -25.75
N LEU A 223 6.93 -26.49 -24.42
CA LEU A 223 6.33 -25.56 -23.46
C LEU A 223 7.16 -24.27 -23.24
N GLY A 224 8.29 -24.10 -23.92
CA GLY A 224 9.17 -22.93 -23.77
C GLY A 224 9.80 -22.80 -22.38
N ARG A 225 9.99 -23.93 -21.67
CA ARG A 225 10.59 -23.98 -20.32
C ARG A 225 12.09 -24.26 -20.33
N VAL A 226 12.62 -24.68 -21.47
CA VAL A 226 14.06 -24.88 -21.70
C VAL A 226 14.50 -23.91 -22.78
N CYS A 227 15.71 -23.35 -22.61
CA CYS A 227 16.32 -22.49 -23.62
C CYS A 227 16.96 -23.33 -24.72
N ILE A 228 16.47 -23.16 -25.95
CA ILE A 228 17.03 -23.73 -27.17
C ILE A 228 17.24 -22.55 -28.10
N ALA A 229 18.50 -22.25 -28.39
CA ALA A 229 18.88 -21.16 -29.28
C ALA A 229 18.24 -21.33 -30.67
N GLY A 230 17.69 -20.24 -31.20
CA GLY A 230 16.96 -20.21 -32.47
C GLY A 230 15.52 -20.71 -32.38
N ARG A 231 14.99 -21.02 -31.19
CA ARG A 231 13.64 -21.59 -31.06
C ARG A 231 12.85 -21.08 -29.85
N THR A 232 13.38 -21.23 -28.65
CA THR A 232 12.68 -20.89 -27.40
C THR A 232 13.38 -19.81 -26.59
N ASP A 233 14.57 -19.40 -27.02
CA ASP A 233 15.32 -18.33 -26.42
C ASP A 233 14.63 -16.96 -26.56
N LEU A 234 15.08 -15.99 -25.76
CA LEU A 234 14.49 -14.66 -25.69
C LEU A 234 14.70 -13.87 -26.98
N ALA A 235 15.86 -14.00 -27.65
CA ALA A 235 16.11 -13.29 -28.91
C ALA A 235 15.12 -13.73 -29.99
N THR A 236 14.86 -15.04 -30.10
CA THR A 236 13.93 -15.58 -31.08
C THR A 236 12.47 -15.26 -30.73
N THR A 237 12.07 -15.45 -29.47
CA THR A 237 10.64 -15.37 -29.07
C THR A 237 10.16 -13.98 -28.70
N ASN A 238 11.08 -13.07 -28.31
CA ASN A 238 10.77 -11.71 -27.88
C ASN A 238 11.89 -10.74 -28.32
N PRO A 239 12.05 -10.50 -29.64
CA PRO A 239 13.14 -9.69 -30.18
C PRO A 239 13.15 -8.25 -29.64
N GLU A 240 11.98 -7.64 -29.41
CA GLU A 240 11.88 -6.30 -28.80
C GLU A 240 12.40 -6.24 -27.36
N LEU A 241 12.25 -7.33 -26.58
CA LEU A 241 12.86 -7.37 -25.25
C LEU A 241 14.37 -7.56 -25.37
N ALA A 242 14.81 -8.47 -26.26
CA ALA A 242 16.22 -8.74 -26.48
C ALA A 242 17.00 -7.50 -26.97
N SER A 243 16.37 -6.57 -27.68
CA SER A 243 17.01 -5.31 -28.09
C SER A 243 17.31 -4.36 -26.92
N GLU A 244 16.59 -4.48 -25.80
CA GLU A 244 16.87 -3.77 -24.55
C GLU A 244 17.88 -4.50 -23.65
N TRP A 245 18.53 -5.56 -24.13
CA TRP A 245 19.53 -6.30 -23.33
C TRP A 245 20.81 -5.49 -23.14
N ASN A 246 21.38 -5.55 -21.93
CA ASN A 246 22.69 -4.95 -21.66
C ASN A 246 23.80 -6.01 -21.78
N TYR A 247 24.50 -6.04 -22.91
CA TYR A 247 25.54 -7.05 -23.18
C TYR A 247 26.78 -6.90 -22.29
N GLU A 248 27.18 -5.66 -21.97
CA GLU A 248 28.37 -5.37 -21.15
C GLU A 248 28.18 -5.83 -19.70
N ARG A 249 26.98 -5.64 -19.13
CA ARG A 249 26.73 -5.88 -17.70
C ARG A 249 26.20 -7.26 -17.36
N ASN A 250 25.85 -8.07 -18.35
CA ASN A 250 25.37 -9.43 -18.14
C ASN A 250 26.49 -10.48 -18.21
N GLU A 251 27.76 -10.07 -18.17
CA GLU A 251 28.92 -10.96 -17.99
C GLU A 251 28.93 -12.16 -18.95
N GLY A 252 28.64 -11.89 -20.23
CA GLY A 252 28.61 -12.93 -21.27
C GLY A 252 27.30 -13.73 -21.36
N LEU A 253 26.32 -13.50 -20.48
CA LEU A 253 24.98 -14.07 -20.65
C LEU A 253 24.24 -13.36 -21.79
N LEU A 254 23.80 -14.14 -22.77
CA LEU A 254 23.13 -13.63 -23.97
C LEU A 254 21.61 -13.85 -23.90
N PRO A 255 20.82 -13.08 -24.66
CA PRO A 255 19.40 -13.35 -24.86
C PRO A 255 19.12 -14.77 -25.41
N THR A 256 20.08 -15.36 -26.13
CA THR A 256 20.01 -16.74 -26.65
C THR A 256 20.12 -17.82 -25.57
N ASP A 257 20.53 -17.46 -24.35
CA ASP A 257 20.76 -18.39 -23.23
C ASP A 257 19.61 -18.42 -22.21
N VAL A 258 18.59 -17.58 -22.41
CA VAL A 258 17.45 -17.46 -21.50
C VAL A 258 16.13 -17.55 -22.25
N VAL A 259 15.15 -18.23 -21.64
CA VAL A 259 13.76 -18.18 -22.10
C VAL A 259 13.04 -16.94 -21.57
N ALA A 260 12.04 -16.45 -22.29
CA ALA A 260 11.26 -15.28 -21.88
C ALA A 260 10.48 -15.48 -20.56
N GLY A 261 10.24 -16.74 -20.16
CA GLY A 261 9.64 -17.11 -18.86
C GLY A 261 10.61 -17.17 -17.68
N SER A 262 11.90 -16.84 -17.88
CA SER A 262 12.93 -16.98 -16.86
C SER A 262 12.76 -16.01 -15.69
N ALA A 263 12.92 -16.51 -14.46
CA ALA A 263 12.97 -15.70 -13.25
C ALA A 263 14.36 -15.06 -13.00
N LYS A 264 15.33 -15.29 -13.89
CA LYS A 264 16.68 -14.72 -13.79
C LYS A 264 16.63 -13.20 -13.87
N ARG A 265 17.28 -12.51 -12.92
CA ARG A 265 17.47 -11.06 -12.96
C ARG A 265 18.68 -10.75 -13.81
N VAL A 266 18.49 -9.88 -14.79
CA VAL A 266 19.50 -9.47 -15.76
C VAL A 266 19.46 -7.96 -15.92
N TRP A 267 20.55 -7.39 -16.43
CA TRP A 267 20.66 -5.97 -16.76
C TRP A 267 20.00 -5.68 -18.10
N TRP A 268 19.22 -4.60 -18.11
CA TRP A 268 18.57 -4.05 -19.28
C TRP A 268 19.09 -2.63 -19.51
N ARG A 269 19.04 -2.18 -20.76
CA ARG A 269 19.34 -0.81 -21.18
C ARG A 269 18.14 -0.26 -21.96
N CYS A 270 17.64 0.89 -21.55
CA CYS A 270 16.36 1.40 -22.05
C CYS A 270 16.60 2.01 -23.43
N ALA A 271 15.85 1.55 -24.43
CA ALA A 271 15.94 2.14 -25.77
C ALA A 271 15.55 3.63 -25.78
N THR A 272 14.65 4.06 -24.88
CA THR A 272 14.14 5.45 -24.86
C THR A 272 15.07 6.41 -24.12
N CYS A 273 15.59 6.02 -22.95
CA CYS A 273 16.35 6.95 -22.10
C CYS A 273 17.80 6.55 -21.85
N GLY A 274 18.27 5.44 -22.44
CA GLY A 274 19.61 4.88 -22.21
C GLY A 274 19.84 4.32 -20.80
N GLY A 275 18.88 4.49 -19.90
CA GLY A 275 19.01 4.11 -18.50
C GLY A 275 19.15 2.61 -18.30
N GLU A 276 20.03 2.22 -17.39
CA GLU A 276 20.29 0.81 -17.07
C GLU A 276 19.62 0.38 -15.76
N TRP A 277 19.00 -0.80 -15.77
CA TRP A 277 18.38 -1.35 -14.57
C TRP A 277 18.35 -2.88 -14.59
N GLN A 278 18.14 -3.49 -13.42
CA GLN A 278 17.94 -4.92 -13.30
C GLN A 278 16.45 -5.26 -13.19
N ALA A 279 16.01 -6.24 -13.97
CA ALA A 279 14.67 -6.83 -13.85
C ALA A 279 14.71 -8.31 -14.22
N GLN A 280 13.73 -9.07 -13.72
CA GLN A 280 13.53 -10.46 -14.17
C GLN A 280 13.00 -10.49 -15.60
N VAL A 281 13.50 -11.42 -16.42
CA VAL A 281 13.04 -11.59 -17.81
C VAL A 281 11.52 -11.80 -17.88
N VAL A 282 10.98 -12.68 -17.04
CA VAL A 282 9.53 -12.92 -16.96
C VAL A 282 8.73 -11.67 -16.57
N LYS A 283 9.27 -10.79 -15.71
CA LYS A 283 8.58 -9.55 -15.33
C LYS A 283 8.57 -8.54 -16.48
N ARG A 284 9.64 -8.49 -17.28
CA ARG A 284 9.70 -7.68 -18.50
C ARG A 284 8.69 -8.17 -19.54
N LYS A 285 8.64 -9.49 -19.79
CA LYS A 285 7.62 -10.14 -20.64
C LYS A 285 6.20 -9.79 -20.23
N MET A 286 5.92 -9.73 -18.92
CA MET A 286 4.60 -9.38 -18.38
C MET A 286 4.31 -7.87 -18.30
N GLY A 287 5.21 -7.00 -18.77
CA GLY A 287 5.08 -5.54 -18.66
C GLY A 287 5.23 -4.97 -17.24
N LYS A 288 5.68 -5.78 -16.27
CA LYS A 288 5.83 -5.40 -14.85
C LYS A 288 7.26 -4.99 -14.45
N GLY A 289 8.22 -5.15 -15.35
CA GLY A 289 9.66 -4.87 -15.15
C GLY A 289 10.19 -3.66 -15.93
N MET A 290 9.32 -2.70 -16.29
CA MET A 290 9.66 -1.56 -17.13
C MET A 290 10.79 -0.69 -16.55
N CYS A 291 11.40 0.12 -17.43
CA CYS A 291 12.44 1.08 -17.07
C CYS A 291 12.00 1.96 -15.88
N PRO A 292 12.73 1.95 -14.74
CA PRO A 292 12.36 2.71 -13.56
C PRO A 292 12.51 4.22 -13.77
N TYR A 293 13.33 4.65 -14.72
CA TYR A 293 13.52 6.06 -15.06
C TYR A 293 12.34 6.59 -15.89
N CYS A 294 11.98 5.94 -17.00
CA CYS A 294 10.82 6.34 -17.82
C CYS A 294 9.49 6.24 -17.07
N SER A 295 9.35 5.26 -16.16
CA SER A 295 8.18 5.15 -15.29
C SER A 295 8.19 6.15 -14.13
N GLY A 296 9.30 6.87 -13.91
CA GLY A 296 9.49 7.86 -12.86
C GLY A 296 9.84 7.29 -11.49
N LYS A 297 9.94 5.97 -11.32
CA LYS A 297 10.22 5.35 -10.01
C LYS A 297 11.62 5.67 -9.48
N LYS A 298 12.54 6.05 -10.36
CA LYS A 298 13.91 6.44 -10.03
C LYS A 298 14.30 7.68 -10.83
N LEU A 299 15.04 8.58 -10.18
CA LEU A 299 15.58 9.79 -10.81
C LEU A 299 16.72 9.44 -11.77
N MET A 300 16.76 10.13 -12.90
CA MET A 300 17.86 10.23 -13.85
C MET A 300 17.95 11.68 -14.30
N LYS A 301 18.97 12.39 -13.80
CA LYS A 301 19.23 13.79 -14.14
C LYS A 301 19.38 13.95 -15.66
N GLY A 302 18.84 15.04 -16.20
CA GLY A 302 18.81 15.31 -17.64
C GLY A 302 17.67 14.61 -18.38
N VAL A 303 16.95 13.67 -17.74
CA VAL A 303 15.95 12.82 -18.41
C VAL A 303 14.58 12.99 -17.81
N ASN A 304 14.43 12.80 -16.49
CA ASN A 304 13.11 12.76 -15.83
C ASN A 304 13.00 13.68 -14.59
N ASP A 305 13.93 14.62 -14.48
CA ASP A 305 13.87 15.70 -13.50
C ASP A 305 13.05 16.90 -13.98
N LEU A 306 12.62 17.73 -13.03
CA LEU A 306 11.76 18.89 -13.26
C LEU A 306 12.45 19.93 -14.15
N SER A 307 13.73 20.20 -13.91
CA SER A 307 14.47 21.25 -14.63
C SER A 307 14.62 20.93 -16.12
N SER A 308 14.88 19.66 -16.44
CA SER A 308 15.12 19.21 -17.82
C SER A 308 13.83 19.01 -18.59
N GLN A 309 12.79 18.44 -17.96
CA GLN A 309 11.53 18.16 -18.65
C GLN A 309 10.60 19.38 -18.74
N TYR A 310 10.59 20.26 -17.73
CA TYR A 310 9.64 21.37 -17.63
C TYR A 310 10.33 22.66 -17.16
N PRO A 311 11.25 23.24 -17.96
CA PRO A 311 12.02 24.43 -17.58
C PRO A 311 11.13 25.63 -17.21
N GLN A 312 9.97 25.79 -17.88
CA GLN A 312 9.01 26.86 -17.58
C GLN A 312 8.31 26.68 -16.22
N VAL A 313 8.08 25.43 -15.80
CA VAL A 313 7.51 25.12 -14.49
C VAL A 313 8.57 25.28 -13.40
N ALA A 314 9.83 24.95 -13.70
CA ALA A 314 10.97 25.11 -12.80
C ALA A 314 11.24 26.58 -12.41
N LEU A 315 10.82 27.56 -13.22
CA LEU A 315 10.86 28.98 -12.84
C LEU A 315 10.04 29.28 -11.58
N ASP A 316 8.98 28.51 -11.32
CA ASP A 316 8.15 28.65 -10.11
C ASP A 316 8.69 27.84 -8.92
N TYR A 317 9.82 27.13 -9.09
CA TYR A 317 10.43 26.27 -8.08
C TYR A 317 11.62 26.96 -7.42
N LEU A 318 11.59 27.08 -6.09
CA LEU A 318 12.70 27.61 -5.30
C LEU A 318 13.22 26.54 -4.34
N PRO A 319 14.50 26.12 -4.44
CA PRO A 319 15.11 25.15 -3.54
C PRO A 319 15.00 25.54 -2.06
N GLU A 320 15.10 26.83 -1.74
CA GLU A 320 15.06 27.36 -0.37
C GLU A 320 13.70 27.12 0.31
N LEU A 321 12.63 26.96 -0.47
CA LEU A 321 11.30 26.62 0.04
C LEU A 321 11.11 25.10 0.23
N ASN A 322 12.05 24.28 -0.23
CA ASN A 322 11.94 22.83 -0.36
C ASN A 322 13.23 22.12 0.12
N ASP A 323 13.70 22.48 1.31
CA ASP A 323 14.84 21.87 2.01
C ASP A 323 16.18 21.93 1.25
N GLY A 324 16.33 22.88 0.33
CA GLY A 324 17.52 23.03 -0.50
C GLY A 324 17.64 22.01 -1.63
N VAL A 325 16.60 21.19 -1.89
CA VAL A 325 16.61 20.23 -2.98
C VAL A 325 16.59 20.99 -4.31
N PRO A 326 17.54 20.75 -5.23
CA PRO A 326 17.56 21.42 -6.52
C PRO A 326 16.53 20.83 -7.49
N ALA A 327 16.07 21.61 -8.45
CA ALA A 327 15.02 21.19 -9.39
C ALA A 327 15.43 20.00 -10.28
N ASP A 328 16.72 19.81 -10.54
CA ASP A 328 17.27 18.64 -11.27
C ASP A 328 17.28 17.35 -10.44
N GLU A 329 16.88 17.42 -9.16
CA GLU A 329 16.70 16.27 -8.27
C GLU A 329 15.23 15.96 -7.97
N VAL A 330 14.31 16.69 -8.60
CA VAL A 330 12.87 16.52 -8.42
C VAL A 330 12.29 15.69 -9.56
N ILE A 331 11.80 14.50 -9.27
CA ILE A 331 11.11 13.64 -10.25
C ILE A 331 9.72 14.21 -10.56
N VAL A 332 9.39 14.32 -11.85
CA VAL A 332 8.11 14.87 -12.32
C VAL A 332 6.89 13.98 -12.02
N LYS A 333 7.00 12.68 -12.27
CA LYS A 333 5.83 11.76 -12.32
C LYS A 333 5.25 11.37 -10.96
N PHE A 334 6.03 11.45 -9.88
CA PHE A 334 5.57 11.01 -8.55
C PHE A 334 5.21 12.23 -7.70
N GLY A 335 3.98 12.22 -7.18
CA GLY A 335 3.45 13.31 -6.37
C GLY A 335 4.23 13.51 -5.08
N ARG A 336 5.14 14.48 -5.08
CA ARG A 336 5.65 15.13 -3.86
C ARG A 336 5.01 16.49 -3.74
N LYS A 337 4.48 16.81 -2.56
CA LYS A 337 3.98 18.15 -2.24
C LYS A 337 5.18 19.11 -2.22
N ILE A 338 5.18 20.08 -3.11
CA ILE A 338 6.21 21.11 -3.25
C ILE A 338 5.59 22.46 -2.92
N ARG A 339 6.38 23.33 -2.28
CA ARG A 339 6.07 24.76 -2.11
C ARG A 339 6.57 25.50 -3.34
N TRP A 340 5.64 26.09 -4.07
CA TRP A 340 5.88 26.86 -5.29
C TRP A 340 5.80 28.34 -4.99
N LYS A 341 6.53 29.15 -5.76
CA LYS A 341 6.41 30.60 -5.78
C LYS A 341 6.33 31.09 -7.22
N CYS A 342 5.26 31.80 -7.55
CA CYS A 342 5.05 32.24 -8.93
C CYS A 342 6.11 33.25 -9.30
N HIS A 343 6.90 32.99 -10.35
CA HIS A 343 7.90 33.95 -10.82
C HIS A 343 7.28 35.23 -11.39
N VAL A 344 5.98 35.20 -11.77
CA VAL A 344 5.26 36.35 -12.34
C VAL A 344 4.69 37.27 -11.25
N CYS A 345 3.97 36.72 -10.26
CA CYS A 345 3.24 37.53 -9.27
C CYS A 345 3.68 37.31 -7.82
N GLY A 346 4.67 36.46 -7.57
CA GLY A 346 5.19 36.15 -6.24
C GLY A 346 4.26 35.33 -5.33
N HIS A 347 3.09 34.91 -5.81
CA HIS A 347 2.16 34.09 -5.03
C HIS A 347 2.79 32.75 -4.67
N GLU A 348 2.74 32.39 -3.38
CA GLU A 348 3.20 31.10 -2.89
C GLU A 348 2.02 30.13 -2.69
N TRP A 349 2.20 28.87 -3.10
CA TRP A 349 1.20 27.82 -2.91
C TRP A 349 1.84 26.43 -2.78
N VAL A 350 1.08 25.47 -2.25
CA VAL A 350 1.51 24.07 -2.16
C VAL A 350 0.77 23.26 -3.21
N ASN A 351 1.51 22.54 -4.07
CA ASN A 351 0.94 21.56 -4.97
C ASN A 351 1.94 20.45 -5.29
N ASP A 352 1.46 19.32 -5.82
CA ASP A 352 2.33 18.28 -6.33
C ASP A 352 2.92 18.61 -7.71
N VAL A 353 4.14 18.13 -7.95
CA VAL A 353 4.85 18.31 -9.22
C VAL A 353 4.06 17.71 -10.38
N TYR A 354 3.46 16.54 -10.14
CA TYR A 354 2.64 15.87 -11.14
C TYR A 354 1.46 16.75 -11.62
N ASP A 355 0.71 17.39 -10.71
CA ASP A 355 -0.38 18.27 -11.15
C ASP A 355 0.11 19.55 -11.82
N ARG A 356 1.35 19.98 -11.56
CA ARG A 356 1.98 21.13 -12.25
C ARG A 356 2.42 20.81 -13.67
N THR A 357 2.64 19.54 -13.99
CA THR A 357 3.23 19.11 -15.26
C THR A 357 2.32 18.19 -16.09
N ARG A 358 1.23 17.68 -15.52
CA ARG A 358 0.28 16.81 -16.23
C ARG A 358 -0.39 17.51 -17.41
N ALA A 359 -0.55 16.77 -18.51
CA ALA A 359 -1.34 17.17 -19.67
C ALA A 359 -2.78 16.60 -19.57
N PRO A 360 -3.79 17.24 -20.19
CA PRO A 360 -3.72 18.46 -21.02
C PRO A 360 -3.81 19.77 -20.23
N LYS A 361 -4.19 19.73 -18.95
CA LYS A 361 -4.45 20.92 -18.12
C LYS A 361 -3.55 20.91 -16.88
N PRO A 362 -2.31 21.40 -16.98
CA PRO A 362 -1.44 21.56 -15.82
C PRO A 362 -2.01 22.64 -14.89
N SER A 363 -1.88 22.42 -13.59
CA SER A 363 -2.15 23.44 -12.59
C SER A 363 -1.15 24.59 -12.71
N GLY A 364 -1.58 25.79 -12.34
CA GLY A 364 -0.76 27.00 -12.39
C GLY A 364 -1.04 27.90 -11.20
N CYS A 365 -0.37 29.04 -11.17
CA CYS A 365 -0.68 30.07 -10.19
C CYS A 365 -2.14 30.52 -10.32
N VAL A 366 -2.94 30.27 -9.28
CA VAL A 366 -4.38 30.61 -9.27
C VAL A 366 -4.63 32.11 -9.39
N ARG A 367 -3.71 32.96 -8.92
CA ARG A 367 -3.81 34.42 -9.07
C ARG A 367 -3.64 34.84 -10.53
N CYS A 368 -2.58 34.38 -11.19
CA CYS A 368 -2.35 34.65 -12.60
C CYS A 368 -3.47 34.08 -13.49
N GLN A 369 -4.00 32.89 -13.17
CA GLN A 369 -5.14 32.32 -13.90
C GLN A 369 -6.40 33.17 -13.74
N LYS A 370 -6.74 33.58 -12.51
CA LYS A 370 -7.87 34.49 -12.27
C LYS A 370 -7.71 35.80 -13.03
N GLU A 371 -6.53 36.41 -12.99
CA GLU A 371 -6.27 37.66 -13.69
C GLU A 371 -6.41 37.53 -15.21
N LYS A 372 -5.90 36.43 -15.80
CA LYS A 372 -6.09 36.13 -17.23
C LYS A 372 -7.58 35.98 -17.58
N ILE A 373 -8.34 35.24 -16.78
CA ILE A 373 -9.79 35.06 -16.97
C ILE A 373 -10.50 36.41 -16.88
N THR A 374 -10.21 37.21 -15.84
CA THR A 374 -10.81 38.53 -15.67
C THR A 374 -10.50 39.47 -16.84
N LYS A 375 -9.25 39.49 -17.33
CA LYS A 375 -8.87 40.28 -18.51
C LYS A 375 -9.62 39.82 -19.77
N HIS A 376 -9.72 38.51 -19.98
CA HIS A 376 -10.46 37.95 -21.11
C HIS A 376 -11.95 38.30 -21.05
N LEU A 377 -12.61 38.08 -19.90
CA LEU A 377 -14.02 38.43 -19.71
C LEU A 377 -14.27 39.93 -19.88
N ARG A 378 -13.36 40.79 -19.41
CA ARG A 378 -13.44 42.25 -19.62
C ARG A 378 -13.31 42.59 -21.11
N SER A 379 -12.42 41.94 -21.84
CA SER A 379 -12.25 42.15 -23.28
C SER A 379 -13.48 41.71 -24.08
N GLU A 380 -14.04 40.54 -23.78
CA GLU A 380 -15.28 40.08 -24.42
C GLU A 380 -16.45 41.01 -24.11
N LYS A 381 -16.58 41.46 -22.84
CA LYS A 381 -17.60 42.44 -22.47
C LYS A 381 -17.40 43.77 -23.18
N MET A 382 -16.15 44.21 -23.37
CA MET A 382 -15.83 45.44 -24.11
C MET A 382 -16.26 45.34 -25.58
N LYS A 383 -16.09 44.16 -26.22
CA LYS A 383 -16.59 43.91 -27.58
C LYS A 383 -18.12 43.93 -27.66
N GLU A 384 -18.79 43.42 -26.64
CA GLU A 384 -20.25 43.33 -26.58
C GLU A 384 -20.92 44.68 -26.30
N THR A 385 -20.43 45.44 -25.31
CA THR A 385 -21.11 46.66 -24.83
C THR A 385 -20.46 47.96 -25.30
N GLY A 386 -19.29 47.89 -25.93
CA GLY A 386 -18.46 49.07 -26.20
C GLY A 386 -17.85 49.69 -24.94
N SER A 387 -17.11 50.77 -25.14
CA SER A 387 -16.49 51.55 -24.07
C SER A 387 -17.48 52.52 -23.41
N PHE A 388 -17.12 53.01 -22.22
CA PHE A 388 -17.86 54.08 -21.54
C PHE A 388 -18.00 55.31 -22.44
N ARG A 389 -16.94 55.70 -23.17
CA ARG A 389 -17.02 56.81 -24.13
C ARG A 389 -18.13 56.62 -25.16
N GLN A 390 -18.27 55.40 -25.67
CA GLN A 390 -19.28 55.08 -26.68
C GLN A 390 -20.69 55.07 -26.08
N ALA A 391 -20.84 54.57 -24.85
CA ALA A 391 -22.15 54.47 -24.19
C ALA A 391 -22.66 55.81 -23.64
N ASP A 392 -21.77 56.72 -23.21
CA ASP A 392 -22.13 58.05 -22.74
C ASP A 392 -21.09 59.10 -23.16
N PRO A 393 -21.16 59.57 -24.42
CA PRO A 393 -20.20 60.54 -24.96
C PRO A 393 -20.22 61.88 -24.23
N GLU A 394 -21.38 62.33 -23.75
CA GLU A 394 -21.52 63.63 -23.07
C GLU A 394 -20.80 63.65 -21.73
N LEU A 395 -20.99 62.61 -20.91
CA LEU A 395 -20.25 62.49 -19.66
C LEU A 395 -18.77 62.19 -19.91
N ALA A 396 -18.42 61.47 -20.97
CA ALA A 396 -17.02 61.22 -21.33
C ALA A 396 -16.28 62.50 -21.78
N ARG A 397 -17.00 63.52 -22.28
CA ARG A 397 -16.40 64.84 -22.60
C ARG A 397 -16.00 65.62 -21.36
N THR A 398 -16.68 65.39 -20.24
CA THR A 398 -16.34 66.04 -18.96
C THR A 398 -15.26 65.29 -18.20
N TRP A 399 -14.53 64.35 -18.81
CA TRP A 399 -13.45 63.61 -18.13
C TRP A 399 -12.29 64.51 -17.71
N ASP A 400 -11.80 64.34 -16.48
CA ASP A 400 -10.59 65.02 -16.01
C ASP A 400 -9.35 64.15 -16.29
N TYR A 401 -8.65 64.43 -17.39
CA TYR A 401 -7.48 63.66 -17.81
C TYR A 401 -6.27 63.86 -16.88
N GLU A 402 -6.11 65.03 -16.26
CA GLU A 402 -5.00 65.29 -15.35
C GLU A 402 -5.11 64.44 -14.07
N ARG A 403 -6.33 64.32 -13.53
CA ARG A 403 -6.54 63.57 -12.28
C ARG A 403 -6.75 62.07 -12.45
N ASN A 404 -7.18 61.61 -13.63
CA ASN A 404 -7.33 60.17 -13.90
C ASN A 404 -6.05 59.52 -14.47
N GLY A 405 -5.02 60.31 -14.80
CA GLY A 405 -3.76 59.79 -15.33
C GLY A 405 -3.94 59.09 -16.68
N ASP A 406 -3.33 57.91 -16.84
CA ASP A 406 -3.36 57.15 -18.09
C ASP A 406 -4.73 56.50 -18.41
N LEU A 407 -5.70 56.56 -17.48
CA LEU A 407 -7.03 56.01 -17.71
C LEU A 407 -7.87 56.93 -18.59
N THR A 408 -8.29 56.41 -19.73
CA THR A 408 -9.21 57.10 -20.64
C THR A 408 -10.63 56.53 -20.53
N PRO A 409 -11.65 57.31 -20.94
CA PRO A 409 -13.00 56.80 -21.12
C PRO A 409 -13.14 55.56 -22.02
N ASP A 410 -12.17 55.29 -22.90
CA ASP A 410 -12.17 54.13 -23.79
C ASP A 410 -11.73 52.83 -23.09
N ASP A 411 -11.01 52.94 -21.98
CA ASP A 411 -10.52 51.80 -21.21
C ASP A 411 -11.60 51.20 -20.30
N LEU A 412 -12.72 51.90 -20.09
CA LEU A 412 -13.72 51.58 -19.08
C LEU A 412 -14.98 50.98 -19.70
N LEU A 413 -15.56 49.99 -19.02
CA LEU A 413 -16.89 49.47 -19.37
C LEU A 413 -17.97 50.42 -18.82
N PRO A 414 -19.10 50.63 -19.53
CA PRO A 414 -20.17 51.54 -19.09
C PRO A 414 -20.73 51.22 -17.69
N GLY A 415 -20.83 49.93 -17.34
CA GLY A 415 -21.35 49.46 -16.06
C GLY A 415 -20.33 49.43 -14.91
N THR A 416 -19.14 50.02 -15.07
CA THR A 416 -18.08 49.94 -14.06
C THR A 416 -18.44 50.75 -12.82
N ASN A 417 -18.50 50.11 -11.65
CA ASN A 417 -18.84 50.77 -10.37
C ASN A 417 -17.64 51.52 -9.72
N GLY A 418 -16.69 51.99 -10.54
CA GLY A 418 -15.53 52.76 -10.11
C GLY A 418 -15.87 54.24 -9.91
N LYS A 419 -15.00 54.95 -9.17
CA LYS A 419 -15.06 56.41 -9.02
C LYS A 419 -13.97 57.06 -9.86
N TYR A 420 -14.35 58.07 -10.63
CA TYR A 420 -13.47 58.76 -11.55
C TYR A 420 -13.69 60.27 -11.47
N TRP A 421 -12.68 61.03 -11.87
CA TRP A 421 -12.73 62.49 -11.84
C TRP A 421 -13.36 63.05 -13.12
N PHE A 422 -14.27 64.00 -12.94
CA PHE A 422 -14.96 64.72 -14.01
C PHE A 422 -14.90 66.22 -13.74
N ILE A 423 -14.86 67.04 -14.78
CA ILE A 423 -14.94 68.50 -14.75
C ILE A 423 -16.40 68.90 -14.84
N CYS A 424 -16.93 69.56 -13.82
CA CYS A 424 -18.32 70.02 -13.84
C CYS A 424 -18.53 71.08 -14.92
N PRO A 425 -19.50 70.91 -15.84
CA PRO A 425 -19.75 71.90 -16.90
C PRO A 425 -20.28 73.23 -16.34
N ASP A 426 -20.99 73.21 -15.21
CA ASP A 426 -21.59 74.43 -14.63
C ASP A 426 -20.59 75.31 -13.87
N CYS A 427 -19.60 74.71 -13.20
CA CYS A 427 -18.67 75.46 -12.35
C CYS A 427 -17.18 75.25 -12.67
N GLY A 428 -16.85 74.42 -13.66
CA GLY A 428 -15.49 74.13 -14.11
C GLY A 428 -14.63 73.33 -13.11
N ARG A 429 -15.17 72.94 -11.95
CA ARG A 429 -14.41 72.25 -10.91
C ARG A 429 -14.40 70.74 -11.12
N SER A 430 -13.25 70.13 -10.86
CA SER A 430 -13.12 68.69 -10.82
C SER A 430 -13.86 68.08 -9.63
N TYR A 431 -14.59 67.00 -9.86
CA TYR A 431 -15.33 66.26 -8.86
C TYR A 431 -15.26 64.75 -9.10
N LEU A 432 -15.29 63.98 -8.01
CA LEU A 432 -15.23 62.53 -8.05
C LEU A 432 -16.65 61.95 -8.10
N SER A 433 -16.94 61.10 -9.10
CA SER A 433 -18.27 60.48 -9.28
C SER A 433 -18.18 59.04 -9.77
N CYS A 434 -19.25 58.27 -9.56
CA CYS A 434 -19.42 56.92 -10.11
C CYS A 434 -20.06 56.97 -11.50
N LEU A 435 -19.67 56.06 -12.41
CA LEU A 435 -20.30 55.94 -13.74
C LEU A 435 -21.76 55.48 -13.66
N VAL A 436 -22.05 54.54 -12.76
CA VAL A 436 -23.37 53.90 -12.65
C VAL A 436 -24.38 54.75 -11.86
N ARG A 437 -23.91 55.56 -10.91
CA ARG A 437 -24.75 56.39 -10.02
C ARG A 437 -24.48 57.86 -10.27
N LYS A 438 -25.08 58.38 -11.34
CA LYS A 438 -24.92 59.78 -11.74
C LYS A 438 -25.74 60.67 -10.81
N SER A 439 -25.05 61.56 -10.08
CA SER A 439 -25.71 62.64 -9.34
C SER A 439 -26.04 63.76 -10.32
N ALA A 440 -27.25 64.33 -10.25
CA ALA A 440 -27.70 65.38 -11.18
C ALA A 440 -26.85 66.67 -11.12
N LEU A 441 -26.12 66.89 -10.02
CA LEU A 441 -25.24 68.04 -9.82
C LEU A 441 -23.91 67.56 -9.22
N CYS A 442 -22.82 68.24 -9.56
CA CYS A 442 -21.56 68.03 -8.85
C CYS A 442 -21.70 68.43 -7.37
N PRO A 443 -20.88 67.90 -6.44
CA PRO A 443 -21.01 68.19 -5.02
C PRO A 443 -21.00 69.67 -4.65
N GLU A 444 -20.25 70.50 -5.36
CA GLU A 444 -20.18 71.95 -5.13
C GLU A 444 -21.44 72.67 -5.64
N CYS A 445 -21.89 72.37 -6.85
CA CYS A 445 -23.14 72.92 -7.39
C CYS A 445 -24.36 72.46 -6.57
N ALA A 446 -24.36 71.20 -6.10
CA ALA A 446 -25.40 70.68 -5.22
C ALA A 446 -25.46 71.45 -3.89
N ARG A 447 -24.30 71.76 -3.28
CA ARG A 447 -24.24 72.58 -2.07
C ARG A 447 -24.68 74.02 -2.29
N ARG A 448 -24.35 74.61 -3.45
CA ARG A 448 -24.80 75.98 -3.80
C ARG A 448 -26.30 76.04 -4.03
N LYS A 449 -26.87 75.05 -4.73
CA LYS A 449 -28.30 75.00 -5.07
C LYS A 449 -29.17 74.59 -3.89
N PHE A 450 -28.64 73.76 -3.01
CA PHE A 450 -29.31 73.30 -1.79
C PHE A 450 -28.42 73.60 -0.58
N PRO A 451 -28.30 74.88 -0.17
CA PRO A 451 -27.53 75.25 1.01
C PRO A 451 -28.12 74.53 2.22
N LYS A 452 -27.27 73.97 3.07
CA LYS A 452 -27.70 73.30 4.31
C LYS A 452 -28.11 74.33 5.36
N GLY A 453 -29.25 74.99 5.16
CA GLY A 453 -30.05 75.61 6.21
C GLY A 453 -31.21 74.67 6.51
N GLY A 454 -31.30 74.13 7.74
CA GLY A 454 -32.46 73.33 8.11
C GLY A 454 -33.72 74.19 8.03
N ARG A 455 -34.85 73.62 7.59
CA ARG A 455 -36.14 74.31 7.66
C ARG A 455 -36.47 74.60 9.12
N LYS A 456 -36.96 75.81 9.40
CA LYS A 456 -37.47 76.19 10.72
C LYS A 456 -38.63 75.28 11.09
N VAL A 457 -38.70 74.86 12.35
CA VAL A 457 -39.79 74.01 12.86
C VAL A 457 -40.40 74.63 14.10
N ARG A 458 -41.72 74.59 14.20
CA ARG A 458 -42.48 75.08 15.34
C ARG A 458 -43.03 73.90 16.12
N CYS A 459 -42.90 73.95 17.44
CA CYS A 459 -43.66 73.09 18.34
C CYS A 459 -45.06 73.69 18.50
N ILE A 460 -46.10 72.96 18.12
CA ILE A 460 -47.47 73.47 18.03
C ILE A 460 -47.99 73.90 19.40
N GLU A 461 -47.73 73.10 20.44
CA GLU A 461 -48.25 73.35 21.78
C GLU A 461 -47.52 74.46 22.53
N THR A 462 -46.23 74.68 22.23
CA THR A 462 -45.42 75.70 22.91
C THR A 462 -45.20 76.97 22.08
N ALA A 463 -45.64 76.96 20.82
CA ALA A 463 -45.35 77.97 19.80
C ALA A 463 -43.85 78.27 19.56
N LYS A 464 -42.93 77.54 20.19
CA LYS A 464 -41.49 77.80 20.09
C LYS A 464 -40.96 77.39 18.72
N VAL A 465 -40.32 78.33 18.04
CA VAL A 465 -39.73 78.15 16.70
C VAL A 465 -38.24 77.88 16.83
N TYR A 466 -37.78 76.83 16.15
CA TYR A 466 -36.38 76.42 16.10
C TYR A 466 -35.84 76.61 14.70
N SER A 467 -34.59 77.08 14.60
CA SER A 467 -33.91 77.27 13.33
C SER A 467 -33.67 75.95 12.57
N THR A 468 -33.62 74.83 13.28
CA THR A 468 -33.51 73.49 12.68
C THR A 468 -34.24 72.44 13.51
N VAL A 469 -34.56 71.31 12.88
CA VAL A 469 -35.01 70.09 13.58
C VAL A 469 -33.99 69.62 14.63
N LYS A 470 -32.70 69.91 14.41
CA LYS A 470 -31.64 69.53 15.35
C LYS A 470 -31.72 70.31 16.66
N SER A 471 -31.83 71.63 16.58
CA SER A 471 -32.00 72.50 17.75
C SER A 471 -33.31 72.20 18.49
N ALA A 472 -34.37 71.84 17.77
CA ALA A 472 -35.61 71.39 18.39
C ALA A 472 -35.43 70.07 19.18
N GLY A 473 -34.67 69.12 18.60
CA GLY A 473 -34.36 67.84 19.24
C GLY A 473 -33.51 67.99 20.50
N GLU A 474 -32.54 68.91 20.47
CA GLU A 474 -31.70 69.23 21.63
C GLU A 474 -32.54 69.79 22.80
N ASP A 475 -33.50 70.68 22.53
CA ASP A 475 -34.35 71.30 23.56
C ASP A 475 -35.25 70.27 24.28
N ILE A 476 -35.88 69.37 23.52
CA ILE A 476 -36.74 68.31 24.09
C ILE A 476 -35.98 67.03 24.46
N GLN A 477 -34.65 67.04 24.33
CA GLN A 477 -33.76 65.89 24.55
C GLN A 477 -34.18 64.62 23.78
N ARG A 478 -34.49 64.79 22.48
CA ARG A 478 -34.81 63.70 21.55
C ARG A 478 -33.96 63.77 20.30
N SER A 479 -33.83 62.65 19.60
CA SER A 479 -33.11 62.63 18.33
C SER A 479 -33.83 63.54 17.33
N PRO A 480 -33.12 64.33 16.52
CA PRO A 480 -33.71 65.12 15.44
C PRO A 480 -34.55 64.25 14.48
N THR A 481 -34.19 62.96 14.34
CA THR A 481 -34.96 62.00 13.54
C THR A 481 -36.35 61.70 14.10
N ASN A 482 -36.57 61.83 15.41
CA ASN A 482 -37.89 61.69 16.02
C ASN A 482 -38.81 62.83 15.58
N ILE A 483 -38.31 64.06 15.59
CA ILE A 483 -39.06 65.24 15.15
C ILE A 483 -39.29 65.19 13.64
N SER A 484 -38.29 64.81 12.83
CA SER A 484 -38.49 64.59 11.38
C SER A 484 -39.53 63.51 11.05
N ARG A 485 -39.73 62.53 11.95
CA ARG A 485 -40.80 61.53 11.79
C ARG A 485 -42.15 62.14 12.15
N ALA A 486 -42.27 62.78 13.31
CA ALA A 486 -43.47 63.49 13.75
C ALA A 486 -44.00 64.46 12.67
N LEU A 487 -43.11 65.28 12.09
CA LEU A 487 -43.42 66.20 10.98
C LEU A 487 -43.97 65.52 9.72
N ARG A 488 -43.69 64.24 9.50
CA ARG A 488 -44.15 63.49 8.31
C ARG A 488 -45.39 62.66 8.57
N THR A 489 -45.52 62.12 9.78
CA THR A 489 -46.60 61.19 10.12
C THR A 489 -47.75 61.87 10.86
N GLY A 490 -47.54 63.09 11.37
CA GLY A 490 -48.49 63.78 12.25
C GLY A 490 -48.44 63.28 13.70
N ASP A 491 -47.52 62.37 14.02
CA ASP A 491 -47.33 61.88 15.39
C ASP A 491 -46.63 62.91 16.27
N THR A 492 -46.55 62.63 17.57
CA THR A 492 -45.78 63.47 18.52
C THR A 492 -44.31 63.05 18.60
N ALA A 493 -43.45 64.03 18.89
CA ALA A 493 -42.08 63.79 19.34
C ALA A 493 -41.85 64.52 20.66
N GLY A 494 -41.44 63.78 21.69
CA GLY A 494 -41.30 64.31 23.05
C GLY A 494 -42.63 64.70 23.71
N GLY A 495 -43.76 64.22 23.19
CA GLY A 495 -45.10 64.59 23.66
C GLY A 495 -45.71 65.80 22.95
N TYR A 496 -44.99 66.41 22.00
CA TYR A 496 -45.41 67.59 21.25
C TYR A 496 -45.63 67.30 19.77
N HIS A 497 -46.54 68.04 19.13
CA HIS A 497 -46.72 68.07 17.69
C HIS A 497 -45.83 69.13 17.06
N TRP A 498 -45.43 68.87 15.82
CA TRP A 498 -44.42 69.65 15.12
C TRP A 498 -44.90 70.01 13.73
N GLU A 499 -44.67 71.25 13.32
CA GLU A 499 -44.92 71.72 11.96
C GLU A 499 -43.70 72.45 11.39
N TYR A 500 -43.60 72.47 10.06
CA TYR A 500 -42.65 73.36 9.40
C TYR A 500 -43.22 74.78 9.38
N VAL A 501 -42.39 75.75 9.74
CA VAL A 501 -42.77 77.16 9.56
C VAL A 501 -42.70 77.47 8.07
N ALA A 502 -43.81 77.94 7.50
CA ALA A 502 -43.86 78.37 6.11
C ALA A 502 -42.99 79.63 5.92
N GLU A 503 -42.30 79.74 4.79
CA GLU A 503 -41.41 80.87 4.50
C GLU A 503 -42.17 82.21 4.36
N ASP A 504 -43.51 82.17 4.24
CA ASP A 504 -44.37 83.36 4.03
C ASP A 504 -44.93 83.99 5.34
N GLU A 505 -44.64 83.42 6.52
CA GLU A 505 -44.96 84.04 7.83
C GLU A 505 -43.85 85.01 8.32
N GLU A 506 -42.94 85.46 7.44
CA GLU A 506 -41.88 86.43 7.76
C GLU A 506 -42.30 87.91 7.61
N MET A 507 -43.61 88.21 7.51
CA MET A 507 -44.17 89.56 7.61
C MET A 507 -45.36 89.61 8.56
N GLN A 508 -45.13 89.48 9.87
CA GLN A 508 -45.84 90.18 10.94
C GLN A 508 -45.26 89.75 12.29
N GLU A 509 -44.52 90.70 12.89
CA GLU A 509 -43.98 90.79 14.27
C GLU A 509 -42.90 89.79 14.73
#